data_AF-A0A9D5WYS9-F1
#
_entry.id   AF-A0A9D5WYS9-F1
#
_cell.length_a   1.000
_cell.length_b   1.000
_cell.length_c   1.000
_cell.angle_alpha   90.00
_cell.angle_beta   90.00
_cell.angle_gamma   90.00
#
_symmetry.space_group_name_H-M   'P 1'
#
loop_
_entity.id
_entity.type
_entity.pdbx_description
1 polymer ?
#
loop_
_entity_poly.entity_id
_entity_poly.type
_entity_poly.pdbx_seq_one_letter_code
_entity_poly.pdbx_strand_id
1 'polypeptide(L)'
;IRESMDLFHHRHGGIHLVVIDGIADLIRSANDETESIAIVDELYRLAGIYNTCIICVLHFVPNGIKLRGHIGSELQRKAAGILSIEKDDNPEYSVVKALKVRDGSPLDVPMMLFGWDKAEDMHVYRGEKSKEDKEKRKTDELIGVVREAFRKPLKLTYQELCEVLMREMEIKERTAKKYIAYMKEQHILAQDASGNYQKGELCHT
;
A
#
# COMPACT_ATOMS: atom_id res chain seq x y z
N ILE A 1 -21.00 0.76 16.18
CA ILE A 1 -20.28 1.78 15.37
C ILE A 1 -21.22 2.91 14.95
N ARG A 2 -22.24 2.65 14.11
CA ARG A 2 -23.18 3.68 13.61
C ARG A 2 -23.78 4.54 14.72
N GLU A 3 -24.38 3.94 15.75
CA GLU A 3 -25.01 4.69 16.85
C GLU A 3 -24.02 5.59 17.60
N SER A 4 -22.79 5.13 17.80
CA SER A 4 -21.72 5.94 18.41
C SER A 4 -21.34 7.10 17.49
N MET A 5 -21.20 6.86 16.19
CA MET A 5 -20.93 7.92 15.21
C MET A 5 -22.06 8.95 15.17
N ASP A 6 -23.32 8.51 15.13
CA ASP A 6 -24.48 9.41 15.21
C ASP A 6 -24.42 10.28 16.45
N LEU A 7 -24.20 9.67 17.62
CA LEU A 7 -24.12 10.40 18.89
C LEU A 7 -23.02 11.47 18.88
N PHE A 8 -21.80 11.10 18.47
CA PHE A 8 -20.66 12.03 18.50
C PHE A 8 -20.74 13.09 17.41
N HIS A 9 -21.27 12.75 16.23
CA HIS A 9 -21.48 13.70 15.16
C HIS A 9 -22.43 14.83 15.60
N HIS A 10 -23.58 14.49 16.19
CA HIS A 10 -24.53 15.51 16.66
C HIS A 10 -24.02 16.25 17.91
N ARG A 11 -23.33 15.56 18.82
CA ARG A 11 -22.79 16.17 20.04
C ARG A 11 -21.68 17.19 19.77
N HIS A 12 -20.84 16.94 18.76
CA HIS A 12 -19.64 17.74 18.49
C HIS A 12 -19.67 18.48 17.15
N GLY A 13 -20.78 18.41 16.41
CA GLY A 13 -20.93 19.07 15.10
C GLY A 13 -20.12 18.43 13.97
N GLY A 14 -19.67 17.18 14.13
CA GLY A 14 -18.85 16.49 13.16
C GLY A 14 -17.95 15.39 13.76
N ILE A 15 -17.36 14.59 12.88
CA ILE A 15 -16.30 13.63 13.22
C ILE A 15 -15.18 13.85 12.22
N HIS A 16 -13.96 14.09 12.69
CA HIS A 16 -12.80 14.28 11.82
C HIS A 16 -12.14 12.95 11.44
N LEU A 17 -12.11 12.01 12.40
CA LEU A 17 -11.41 10.75 12.28
C LEU A 17 -12.09 9.69 13.14
N VAL A 18 -12.21 8.48 12.59
CA VAL A 18 -12.54 7.26 13.33
C VAL A 18 -11.38 6.29 13.20
N VAL A 19 -10.95 5.71 14.31
CA VAL A 19 -9.96 4.62 14.33
C VAL A 19 -10.64 3.38 14.86
N ILE A 20 -10.56 2.29 14.09
CA ILE A 20 -11.05 0.96 14.44
C ILE A 20 -9.82 0.08 14.61
N ASP A 21 -9.41 -0.12 15.86
CA ASP A 21 -8.34 -1.05 16.19
C ASP A 21 -8.90 -2.48 16.24
N GLY A 22 -8.52 -3.31 15.27
CA GLY A 22 -9.06 -4.66 15.10
C GLY A 22 -10.35 -4.74 14.28
N ILE A 23 -10.33 -4.32 13.00
CA ILE A 23 -11.51 -4.46 12.13
C ILE A 23 -11.98 -5.92 11.96
N ALA A 24 -11.05 -6.88 12.01
CA ALA A 24 -11.37 -8.29 11.90
C ALA A 24 -12.18 -8.82 13.09
N ASP A 25 -12.15 -8.12 14.23
CA ASP A 25 -12.90 -8.52 15.43
C ASP A 25 -14.39 -8.14 15.34
N LEU A 26 -14.77 -7.36 14.32
CA LEU A 26 -16.15 -6.98 14.03
C LEU A 26 -16.93 -8.08 13.29
N ILE A 27 -16.24 -9.13 12.83
CA ILE A 27 -16.82 -10.24 12.07
C ILE A 27 -16.42 -11.58 12.71
N ARG A 28 -17.23 -12.62 12.49
CA ARG A 28 -16.99 -13.94 13.10
C ARG A 28 -15.76 -14.63 12.52
N SER A 29 -15.49 -14.37 11.25
CA SER A 29 -14.36 -14.95 10.52
C SER A 29 -13.87 -13.98 9.47
N ALA A 30 -12.60 -13.61 9.54
CA ALA A 30 -11.91 -12.84 8.50
C ALA A 30 -11.88 -13.55 7.13
N ASN A 31 -12.23 -14.84 7.09
CA ASN A 31 -12.30 -15.64 5.87
C ASN A 31 -13.75 -15.82 5.35
N ASP A 32 -14.75 -15.23 6.01
CA ASP A 32 -16.10 -15.19 5.45
C ASP A 32 -16.21 -14.01 4.49
N GLU A 33 -16.40 -14.30 3.21
CA GLU A 33 -16.48 -13.29 2.15
C GLU A 33 -17.70 -12.37 2.32
N THR A 34 -18.84 -12.92 2.74
CA THR A 34 -20.10 -12.16 2.85
C THR A 34 -20.03 -11.18 4.03
N GLU A 35 -19.56 -11.64 5.19
CA GLU A 35 -19.35 -10.77 6.35
C GLU A 35 -18.28 -9.70 6.05
N SER A 36 -17.20 -10.08 5.36
CA SER A 36 -16.12 -9.15 4.96
C SER A 36 -16.62 -8.05 4.03
N ILE A 37 -17.40 -8.39 3.00
CA ILE A 37 -18.01 -7.41 2.10
C ILE A 37 -18.96 -6.50 2.88
N ALA A 38 -19.84 -7.07 3.70
CA ALA A 38 -20.83 -6.31 4.45
C ALA A 38 -20.20 -5.29 5.41
N ILE A 39 -19.16 -5.67 6.16
CA ILE A 39 -18.53 -4.73 7.10
C ILE A 39 -17.77 -3.62 6.38
N VAL A 40 -17.02 -3.93 5.32
CA VAL A 40 -16.26 -2.90 4.58
C VAL A 40 -17.22 -1.96 3.83
N ASP A 41 -18.31 -2.47 3.26
CA ASP A 41 -19.34 -1.63 2.63
C ASP A 41 -20.03 -0.69 3.62
N GLU A 42 -20.37 -1.20 4.81
CA GLU A 42 -20.98 -0.35 5.84
C GLU A 42 -20.00 0.74 6.29
N LEU A 43 -18.73 0.43 6.53
CA LEU A 43 -17.73 1.44 6.89
C LEU A 43 -17.52 2.46 5.77
N TYR A 44 -17.46 2.02 4.51
CA TYR A 44 -17.34 2.93 3.37
C TYR A 44 -18.56 3.87 3.27
N ARG A 45 -19.77 3.33 3.48
CA ARG A 45 -21.01 4.12 3.52
C ARG A 45 -21.01 5.14 4.66
N LEU A 46 -20.61 4.73 5.87
CA LEU A 46 -20.50 5.62 7.03
C LEU A 46 -19.48 6.73 6.79
N ALA A 47 -18.29 6.41 6.24
CA ALA A 47 -17.28 7.40 5.89
C ALA A 47 -17.85 8.49 4.96
N GLY A 48 -18.65 8.09 3.96
CA GLY A 48 -19.34 9.01 3.06
C GLY A 48 -20.43 9.84 3.73
N ILE A 49 -21.28 9.23 4.58
CA ILE A 49 -22.39 9.93 5.24
C ILE A 49 -21.89 11.00 6.22
N TYR A 50 -20.91 10.65 7.06
CA TYR A 50 -20.39 11.58 8.06
C TYR A 50 -19.23 12.44 7.52
N ASN A 51 -18.85 12.26 6.25
CA ASN A 51 -17.73 12.93 5.61
C ASN A 51 -16.45 12.89 6.49
N THR A 52 -16.07 11.69 6.93
CA THR A 52 -14.96 11.45 7.86
C THR A 52 -14.00 10.40 7.31
N CYS A 53 -12.73 10.49 7.70
CA CYS A 53 -11.78 9.41 7.49
C CYS A 53 -12.03 8.29 8.50
N ILE A 54 -11.97 7.03 8.05
CA ILE A 54 -12.01 5.85 8.90
C ILE A 54 -10.71 5.07 8.68
N ILE A 55 -9.91 4.91 9.74
CA ILE A 55 -8.69 4.11 9.77
C ILE A 55 -9.03 2.77 10.39
N CYS A 56 -8.73 1.69 9.67
CA CYS A 56 -8.93 0.33 10.14
C CYS A 56 -7.58 -0.35 10.35
N VAL A 57 -7.34 -0.88 11.55
CA VAL A 57 -6.15 -1.67 11.86
C VAL A 57 -6.44 -3.13 11.53
N LEU A 58 -5.57 -3.72 10.70
CA LEU A 58 -5.62 -5.12 10.34
C LEU A 58 -4.21 -5.71 10.41
N HIS A 59 -4.06 -6.82 11.11
CA HIS A 59 -2.81 -7.55 11.17
C HIS A 59 -2.58 -8.36 9.88
N PHE A 60 -1.31 -8.47 9.46
CA PHE A 60 -0.90 -9.42 8.43
C PHE A 60 -1.20 -10.87 8.87
N VAL A 61 -1.29 -11.78 7.88
CA VAL A 61 -1.30 -13.21 8.20
C VAL A 61 0.03 -13.60 8.86
N PRO A 62 0.03 -14.54 9.83
CA PRO A 62 1.26 -15.04 10.41
C PRO A 62 2.22 -15.52 9.30
N ASN A 63 3.47 -15.06 9.34
CA ASN A 63 4.52 -15.39 8.36
C ASN A 63 4.25 -14.96 6.90
N GLY A 64 3.31 -14.04 6.64
CA GLY A 64 3.06 -13.54 5.29
C GLY A 64 2.99 -12.02 5.20
N ILE A 65 3.24 -11.50 3.99
CA ILE A 65 3.20 -10.07 3.66
C ILE A 65 1.78 -9.67 3.17
N LYS A 66 0.84 -10.62 3.15
CA LYS A 66 -0.54 -10.39 2.68
C LYS A 66 -1.45 -10.00 3.84
N LEU A 67 -2.38 -9.08 3.55
CA LEU A 67 -3.46 -8.75 4.47
C LEU A 67 -4.30 -9.99 4.77
N ARG A 68 -4.85 -10.06 5.98
CA ARG A 68 -5.57 -11.23 6.48
C ARG A 68 -6.91 -11.43 5.78
N GLY A 69 -7.10 -12.61 5.20
CA GLY A 69 -8.41 -13.15 4.77
C GLY A 69 -9.11 -12.37 3.64
N HIS A 70 -10.39 -12.65 3.48
CA HIS A 70 -11.26 -11.95 2.53
C HIS A 70 -11.40 -10.46 2.91
N ILE A 71 -11.46 -10.15 4.22
CA ILE A 71 -11.50 -8.77 4.71
C ILE A 71 -10.30 -7.94 4.25
N GLY A 72 -9.09 -8.51 4.24
CA GLY A 72 -7.90 -7.84 3.73
C GLY A 72 -7.99 -7.51 2.24
N SER A 73 -8.60 -8.41 1.46
CA SER A 73 -8.79 -8.21 0.02
C SER A 73 -9.86 -7.15 -0.27
N GLU A 74 -10.94 -7.14 0.49
CA GLU A 74 -12.00 -6.13 0.37
C GLU A 74 -11.54 -4.74 0.80
N LEU A 75 -10.77 -4.65 1.89
CA LEU A 75 -10.12 -3.39 2.30
C LEU A 75 -9.17 -2.90 1.22
N GLN A 76 -8.36 -3.79 0.63
CA GLN A 76 -7.48 -3.41 -0.48
C GLN A 76 -8.24 -2.77 -1.63
N ARG A 77 -9.40 -3.33 -2.01
CA ARG A 77 -10.22 -2.81 -3.11
C ARG A 77 -10.81 -1.43 -2.81
N LYS A 78 -11.30 -1.19 -1.59
CA LYS A 78 -12.08 0.01 -1.25
C LYS A 78 -11.27 1.12 -0.58
N ALA A 79 -10.12 0.81 0.03
CA ALA A 79 -9.31 1.79 0.74
C ALA A 79 -8.71 2.84 -0.21
N ALA A 80 -8.75 4.10 0.21
CA ALA A 80 -8.08 5.21 -0.49
C ALA A 80 -6.56 5.17 -0.31
N GLY A 81 -6.07 4.54 0.76
CA GLY A 81 -4.66 4.32 1.01
C GLY A 81 -4.44 3.18 1.99
N ILE A 82 -3.29 2.53 1.89
CA ILE A 82 -2.88 1.44 2.77
C ILE A 82 -1.47 1.76 3.24
N LEU A 83 -1.31 1.85 4.56
CA LEU A 83 -0.02 2.02 5.22
C LEU A 83 0.35 0.70 5.88
N SER A 84 1.59 0.28 5.70
CA SER A 84 2.20 -0.82 6.44
C SER A 84 3.07 -0.27 7.55
N ILE A 85 2.97 -0.89 8.73
CA ILE A 85 3.89 -0.65 9.84
C ILE A 85 4.67 -1.94 10.02
N GLU A 86 5.98 -1.87 9.83
CA GLU A 86 6.89 -3.01 9.88
C GLU A 86 8.06 -2.69 10.80
N LYS A 87 8.74 -3.73 11.29
CA LYS A 87 10.01 -3.56 11.99
C LYS A 87 11.07 -3.08 11.01
N ASP A 88 11.84 -2.07 11.40
CA ASP A 88 12.95 -1.58 10.58
C ASP A 88 14.19 -2.49 10.67
N ASP A 89 15.13 -2.31 9.75
CA ASP A 89 16.48 -2.90 9.83
C ASP A 89 17.17 -2.53 11.16
N ASN A 90 16.97 -1.30 11.64
CA ASN A 90 17.28 -0.97 13.03
C ASN A 90 16.13 -1.49 13.94
N PRO A 91 16.38 -2.51 14.79
CA PRO A 91 15.33 -3.10 15.61
C PRO A 91 14.72 -2.17 16.66
N GLU A 92 15.32 -1.01 16.92
CA GLU A 92 14.77 0.04 17.79
C GLU A 92 13.61 0.81 17.13
N TYR A 93 13.48 0.71 15.81
CA TYR A 93 12.50 1.47 15.03
C TYR A 93 11.50 0.58 14.32
N SER A 94 10.33 1.17 14.10
CA SER A 94 9.30 0.72 13.16
C SER A 94 9.28 1.67 11.98
N VAL A 95 9.15 1.13 10.77
CA VAL A 95 9.00 1.89 9.54
C VAL A 95 7.55 1.88 9.09
N VAL A 96 7.01 3.07 8.82
CA VAL A 96 5.69 3.25 8.21
C VAL A 96 5.89 3.55 6.73
N LYS A 97 5.29 2.73 5.87
CA LYS A 97 5.41 2.86 4.41
C LYS A 97 4.06 2.72 3.72
N ALA A 98 3.84 3.46 2.63
CA ALA A 98 2.65 3.28 1.82
C ALA A 98 2.77 2.03 0.94
N LEU A 99 1.74 1.20 0.96
CA LEU A 99 1.54 0.08 0.02
C LEU A 99 0.59 0.48 -1.11
N LYS A 100 -0.36 1.37 -0.82
CA LYS A 100 -1.34 1.88 -1.79
C LYS A 100 -1.65 3.34 -1.50
N VAL A 101 -1.79 4.14 -2.56
CA VAL A 101 -2.38 5.48 -2.50
C VAL A 101 -3.25 5.66 -3.74
N ARG A 102 -4.45 6.23 -3.57
CA ARG A 102 -5.40 6.47 -4.68
C ARG A 102 -4.87 7.49 -5.69
N ASP A 103 -4.15 8.49 -5.18
CA ASP A 103 -3.61 9.59 -5.98
C ASP A 103 -2.09 9.71 -5.76
N GLY A 104 -1.33 9.43 -6.82
CA GLY A 104 0.14 9.46 -6.80
C GLY A 104 0.74 8.07 -6.88
N SER A 105 1.87 7.88 -6.22
CA SER A 105 2.52 6.58 -6.09
C SER A 105 2.87 6.25 -4.65
N PRO A 106 2.70 4.99 -4.21
CA PRO A 106 3.14 4.55 -2.89
C PRO A 106 4.65 4.74 -2.66
N LEU A 107 5.45 4.66 -3.73
CA LEU A 107 6.90 4.81 -3.66
C LEU A 107 7.37 6.26 -3.52
N ASP A 108 6.50 7.23 -3.84
CA ASP A 108 6.79 8.65 -3.66
C ASP A 108 6.46 9.12 -2.22
N VAL A 109 5.76 8.27 -1.44
CA VAL A 109 5.42 8.56 -0.04
C VAL A 109 6.65 8.34 0.85
N PRO A 110 7.00 9.32 1.72
CA PRO A 110 8.07 9.14 2.69
C PRO A 110 7.91 7.89 3.56
N MET A 111 9.02 7.19 3.81
CA MET A 111 9.09 6.12 4.80
C MET A 111 9.45 6.74 6.14
N MET A 112 8.47 6.81 7.03
CA MET A 112 8.60 7.45 8.34
C MET A 112 9.08 6.44 9.38
N LEU A 113 9.95 6.87 10.27
CA LEU A 113 10.48 6.07 11.36
C LEU A 113 9.82 6.46 12.68
N PHE A 114 9.43 5.46 13.46
CA PHE A 114 8.92 5.62 14.81
C PHE A 114 9.70 4.72 15.76
N GLY A 115 9.94 5.18 16.99
CA GLY A 115 10.58 4.39 18.02
C GLY A 115 9.96 4.66 19.39
N TRP A 116 10.01 3.68 20.29
CA TRP A 116 9.54 3.85 21.66
C TRP A 116 10.40 4.89 22.39
N ASP A 117 9.76 5.87 23.02
CA ASP A 117 10.39 6.81 23.92
C ASP A 117 9.98 6.50 25.36
N LYS A 118 10.97 6.24 26.23
CA LYS A 118 10.71 5.88 27.63
C LYS A 118 10.25 7.08 28.47
N ALA A 119 10.62 8.29 28.10
CA ALA A 119 10.22 9.48 28.85
C ALA A 119 8.76 9.86 28.52
N GLU A 120 8.38 9.73 27.25
CA GLU A 120 7.02 10.03 26.78
C GLU A 120 6.05 8.84 26.90
N ASP A 121 6.55 7.64 27.25
CA ASP A 121 5.78 6.40 27.38
C ASP A 121 4.95 6.03 26.12
N MET A 122 5.49 6.38 24.95
CA MET A 122 4.82 6.16 23.66
C MET A 122 5.80 6.08 22.50
N HIS A 123 5.30 5.65 21.32
CA HIS A 123 6.06 5.75 20.07
C HIS A 123 6.10 7.20 19.61
N VAL A 124 7.30 7.68 19.27
CA VAL A 124 7.52 9.03 18.74
C VAL A 124 8.19 8.96 17.38
N TYR A 125 7.97 10.00 16.58
CA TYR A 125 8.59 10.15 15.28
C TYR A 125 10.10 10.34 15.41
N ARG A 126 10.89 9.59 14.62
CA ARG A 126 12.36 9.60 14.62
C ARG A 126 12.97 10.04 13.29
N GLY A 127 12.16 10.64 12.41
CA GLY A 127 12.60 11.10 11.10
C GLY A 127 12.14 10.20 9.96
N GLU A 128 12.73 10.38 8.79
CA GLU A 128 12.45 9.57 7.60
C GLU A 128 13.68 8.75 7.22
N LYS A 129 13.45 7.64 6.52
CA LYS A 129 14.53 6.95 5.79
C LYS A 129 15.20 7.88 4.79
N SER A 130 16.47 7.61 4.53
CA SER A 130 17.29 8.41 3.63
C SER A 130 16.78 8.37 2.18
N LYS A 131 17.24 9.29 1.34
CA LYS A 131 16.94 9.25 -0.10
C LYS A 131 17.46 7.96 -0.75
N GLU A 132 18.61 7.46 -0.28
CA GLU A 132 19.21 6.22 -0.77
C GLU A 132 18.31 5.01 -0.46
N ASP A 133 17.78 4.92 0.77
CA ASP A 133 16.83 3.86 1.15
C ASP A 133 15.55 3.91 0.31
N LYS A 134 15.04 5.12 0.02
CA LYS A 134 13.85 5.31 -0.83
C LYS A 134 14.12 4.84 -2.27
N GLU A 135 15.26 5.21 -2.85
CA GLU A 135 15.66 4.79 -4.19
C GLU A 135 15.94 3.28 -4.27
N LYS A 136 16.57 2.71 -3.24
CA LYS A 136 16.78 1.26 -3.13
C LYS A 136 15.44 0.52 -3.11
N ARG A 137 14.50 0.92 -2.24
CA ARG A 137 13.16 0.31 -2.19
C ARG A 137 12.45 0.40 -3.53
N LYS A 138 12.47 1.57 -4.17
CA LYS A 138 11.84 1.79 -5.48
C LYS A 138 12.44 0.86 -6.54
N THR A 139 13.76 0.72 -6.54
CA THR A 139 14.48 -0.21 -7.41
C THR A 139 14.07 -1.65 -7.16
N ASP A 140 14.11 -2.11 -5.90
CA ASP A 140 13.79 -3.48 -5.50
C ASP A 140 12.34 -3.85 -5.84
N GLU A 141 11.36 -2.97 -5.56
CA GLU A 141 9.95 -3.19 -5.89
C GLU A 141 9.74 -3.28 -7.41
N LEU A 142 10.36 -2.40 -8.19
CA LEU A 142 10.25 -2.42 -9.66
C LEU A 142 10.91 -3.65 -10.28
N ILE A 143 12.06 -4.10 -9.76
CA ILE A 143 12.67 -5.37 -10.15
C ILE A 143 11.70 -6.53 -9.90
N GLY A 144 11.07 -6.57 -8.72
CA GLY A 144 10.08 -7.58 -8.37
C GLY A 144 8.94 -7.64 -9.38
N VAL A 145 8.37 -6.49 -9.74
CA VAL A 145 7.29 -6.40 -10.74
C VAL A 145 7.77 -6.84 -12.12
N VAL A 146 8.94 -6.41 -12.56
CA VAL A 146 9.51 -6.81 -13.87
C VAL A 146 9.79 -8.31 -13.91
N ARG A 147 10.31 -8.90 -12.83
CA ARG A 147 10.57 -10.35 -12.78
C ARG A 147 9.29 -11.16 -12.98
N GLU A 148 8.19 -10.75 -12.35
CA GLU A 148 6.90 -11.42 -12.50
C GLU A 148 6.24 -11.12 -13.87
N ALA A 149 6.30 -9.87 -14.32
CA ALA A 149 5.76 -9.45 -15.62
C ALA A 149 6.34 -10.26 -16.79
N PHE A 150 7.64 -10.51 -16.75
CA PHE A 150 8.38 -11.28 -17.76
C PHE A 150 8.63 -12.73 -17.33
N ARG A 151 7.76 -13.29 -16.48
CA ARG A 151 7.85 -14.71 -16.09
C ARG A 151 7.43 -15.65 -17.23
N LYS A 152 6.42 -15.26 -18.02
CA LYS A 152 5.96 -16.00 -19.20
C LYS A 152 6.39 -15.36 -20.52
N PRO A 153 6.10 -14.07 -20.78
CA PRO A 153 6.55 -13.42 -22.00
C PRO A 153 8.04 -13.06 -21.92
N LEU A 154 8.76 -13.26 -23.02
CA LEU A 154 10.16 -12.83 -23.15
C LEU A 154 10.29 -11.33 -23.44
N LYS A 155 9.26 -10.75 -24.08
CA LYS A 155 9.22 -9.35 -24.50
C LYS A 155 7.80 -8.79 -24.33
N LEU A 156 7.71 -7.49 -24.07
CA LEU A 156 6.46 -6.74 -23.95
C LEU A 156 6.56 -5.43 -24.73
N THR A 157 5.48 -5.03 -25.38
CA THR A 157 5.35 -3.69 -25.96
C THR A 157 5.27 -2.63 -24.84
N TYR A 158 5.47 -1.36 -25.19
CA TYR A 158 5.32 -0.26 -24.24
C TYR A 158 3.92 -0.21 -23.61
N GLN A 159 2.88 -0.49 -24.39
CA GLN A 159 1.49 -0.47 -23.93
C GLN A 159 1.23 -1.61 -22.94
N GLU A 160 1.62 -2.84 -23.28
CA GLU A 160 1.47 -3.99 -22.38
C GLU A 160 2.21 -3.78 -21.07
N LEU A 161 3.42 -3.20 -21.12
CA LEU A 161 4.19 -2.89 -19.93
C LEU A 161 3.52 -1.83 -19.06
N CYS A 162 2.93 -0.79 -19.67
CA CYS A 162 2.12 0.20 -18.94
C CYS A 162 0.93 -0.48 -18.24
N GLU A 163 0.19 -1.33 -18.95
CA GLU A 163 -0.97 -2.04 -18.42
C GLU A 163 -0.60 -2.96 -17.25
N VAL A 164 0.54 -3.68 -17.35
CA VAL A 164 1.06 -4.51 -16.26
C VAL A 164 1.41 -3.66 -15.04
N LEU A 165 2.16 -2.58 -15.20
CA LEU A 165 2.53 -1.71 -14.06
C LEU A 165 1.30 -1.08 -13.39
N MET A 166 0.33 -0.62 -14.18
CA MET A 166 -0.92 -0.07 -13.65
C MET A 166 -1.70 -1.10 -12.84
N ARG A 167 -1.72 -2.36 -13.29
CA ARG A 167 -2.40 -3.45 -12.59
C ARG A 167 -1.67 -3.87 -11.33
N GLU A 168 -0.37 -4.17 -11.41
CA GLU A 168 0.39 -4.75 -10.31
C GLU A 168 0.70 -3.75 -9.20
N MET A 169 0.85 -2.46 -9.55
CA MET A 169 1.17 -1.40 -8.58
C MET A 169 -0.02 -0.49 -8.26
N GLU A 170 -1.19 -0.74 -8.87
CA GLU A 170 -2.40 0.07 -8.74
C GLU A 170 -2.19 1.58 -9.00
N ILE A 171 -1.31 1.91 -9.95
CA ILE A 171 -0.95 3.29 -10.31
C ILE A 171 -1.66 3.77 -11.59
N LYS A 172 -1.73 5.08 -11.76
CA LYS A 172 -2.25 5.70 -12.99
C LYS A 172 -1.21 5.63 -14.13
N GLU A 173 -1.70 5.66 -15.37
CA GLU A 173 -0.87 5.56 -16.59
C GLU A 173 0.31 6.54 -16.59
N ARG A 174 0.09 7.80 -16.20
CA ARG A 174 1.17 8.81 -16.11
C ARG A 174 2.33 8.35 -15.23
N THR A 175 2.04 7.71 -14.10
CA THR A 175 3.06 7.18 -13.17
C THR A 175 3.75 5.96 -13.77
N ALA A 176 2.99 5.05 -14.40
CA ALA A 176 3.56 3.89 -15.10
C ALA A 176 4.59 4.31 -16.16
N LYS A 177 4.26 5.34 -16.96
CA LYS A 177 5.19 5.91 -17.97
C LYS A 177 6.48 6.43 -17.34
N LYS A 178 6.40 7.12 -16.19
CA LYS A 178 7.58 7.57 -15.43
C LYS A 178 8.43 6.41 -14.93
N TYR A 179 7.79 5.32 -14.49
CA TYR A 179 8.49 4.13 -14.02
C TYR A 179 9.19 3.38 -15.15
N ILE A 180 8.59 3.31 -16.33
CA ILE A 180 9.29 2.76 -17.49
C ILE A 180 10.53 3.58 -17.82
N ALA A 181 10.43 4.91 -17.83
CA ALA A 181 11.59 5.78 -18.08
C ALA A 181 12.71 5.54 -17.04
N TYR A 182 12.36 5.55 -15.76
CA TYR A 182 13.28 5.25 -14.66
C TYR A 182 13.93 3.87 -14.79
N MET A 183 13.13 2.83 -15.06
CA MET A 183 13.64 1.46 -15.20
C MET A 183 14.60 1.29 -16.38
N LYS A 184 14.43 2.04 -17.46
CA LYS A 184 15.41 2.07 -18.55
C LYS A 184 16.71 2.73 -18.12
N GLU A 185 16.64 3.87 -17.42
CA GLU A 185 17.81 4.59 -16.92
C GLU A 185 18.59 3.76 -15.90
N GLN A 186 17.91 3.01 -15.05
CA GLN A 186 18.52 2.14 -14.03
C GLN A 186 18.89 0.74 -14.58
N HIS A 187 18.78 0.51 -15.88
CA HIS A 187 19.06 -0.78 -16.52
C HIS A 187 18.27 -1.99 -15.95
N ILE A 188 17.10 -1.72 -15.35
CA ILE A 188 16.10 -2.73 -14.94
C ILE A 188 15.40 -3.27 -16.19
N LEU A 189 15.20 -2.42 -17.20
CA LEU A 189 14.64 -2.79 -18.51
C LEU A 189 15.63 -2.49 -19.62
N ALA A 190 15.67 -3.36 -20.62
CA ALA A 190 16.32 -3.12 -21.90
C ALA A 190 15.27 -3.01 -23.01
N GLN A 191 15.57 -2.24 -24.06
CA GLN A 191 14.72 -2.10 -25.23
C GLN A 191 15.43 -2.66 -26.46
N ASP A 192 14.75 -3.50 -27.23
CA ASP A 192 15.30 -4.06 -28.46
C ASP A 192 15.16 -3.10 -29.66
N ALA A 193 15.77 -3.47 -30.79
CA ALA A 193 15.72 -2.69 -32.03
C ALA A 193 14.31 -2.52 -32.60
N SER A 194 13.35 -3.36 -32.19
CA SER A 194 11.94 -3.28 -32.58
C SER A 194 11.11 -2.42 -31.61
N GLY A 195 11.74 -1.85 -30.58
CA GLY A 195 11.08 -1.01 -29.58
C GLY A 195 10.39 -1.78 -28.45
N ASN A 196 10.53 -3.11 -28.39
CA ASN A 196 9.96 -3.93 -27.32
C ASN A 196 10.89 -3.97 -26.11
N TYR A 197 10.29 -4.13 -24.94
CA TYR A 197 10.95 -4.18 -23.65
C TYR A 197 11.23 -5.62 -23.24
N GLN A 198 12.35 -5.83 -22.56
CA GLN A 198 12.77 -7.09 -21.95
C GLN A 198 13.49 -6.82 -20.63
N LYS A 199 13.75 -7.88 -19.84
CA LYS A 199 14.55 -7.77 -18.61
C LYS A 199 15.92 -7.16 -18.91
N GLY A 200 16.32 -6.18 -18.12
CA GLY A 200 17.65 -5.60 -18.14
C GLY A 200 18.62 -6.35 -17.22
N GLU A 201 19.88 -5.92 -17.23
CA GLU A 201 20.99 -6.57 -16.50
C GLU A 201 20.71 -6.71 -15.00
N LEU A 202 20.09 -5.69 -14.40
CA LEU A 202 19.77 -5.66 -12.97
C LEU A 202 18.71 -6.70 -12.56
N CYS A 203 17.96 -7.26 -13.51
CA CYS A 203 16.95 -8.28 -13.24
C CYS A 203 17.47 -9.72 -13.38
N HIS A 204 18.70 -9.92 -13.88
CA HIS A 204 19.30 -11.24 -14.13
C HIS A 204 20.12 -11.79 -12.95
N THR A 205 20.40 -10.97 -11.95
CA THR A 205 21.04 -11.35 -10.68
C THR A 205 20.03 -11.89 -9.67
#